data_AF-A0A133YTU5-F1
#
_entry.id   AF-A0A133YTU5-F1
#
_cell.length_a   1.000
_cell.length_b   1.000
_cell.length_c   1.000
_cell.angle_alpha   90.00
_cell.angle_beta   90.00
_cell.angle_gamma   90.00
#
_symmetry.space_group_name_H-M   'P 1'
#
loop_
_entity.id
_entity.type
_entity.pdbx_description
1 polymer ?
#
loop_
_entity_poly.entity_id
_entity_poly.type
_entity_poly.pdbx_seq_one_letter_code
_entity_poly.pdbx_strand_id
1 'polypeptide(L)'
;MAKGKYQQWLEPDGLLLIEGWARDGLTEKQICKNMDISNSTLSEWKLKYPVISEALKRKKEIVDKEVENALLKSAMGFFYEEEVIVKVKDKEGNEHVTLKKVKRYEKPNSTAQIFWLKNRQKQSWNSNKDKLDEKEQDIRIKHSEIKLKQEEINTELIKANTELTKVKTDKLRGISDEIEDLEDLETRIYGDEN
;
A
#
# COMPACT_ATOMS: atom_id res chain seq x y z
N MET A 1 17.00 19.76 -27.55
CA MET A 1 16.60 19.69 -26.12
C MET A 1 16.92 18.30 -25.61
N ALA A 2 17.70 18.18 -24.53
CA ALA A 2 17.98 16.88 -23.94
C ALA A 2 16.68 16.30 -23.37
N LYS A 3 16.18 15.22 -23.98
CA LYS A 3 15.07 14.44 -23.43
C LYS A 3 15.48 13.95 -22.05
N GLY A 4 14.69 14.25 -21.02
CA GLY A 4 15.01 13.83 -19.66
C GLY A 4 14.97 12.30 -19.58
N LYS A 5 15.94 11.68 -18.86
CA LYS A 5 16.05 10.22 -18.73
C LYS A 5 14.72 9.54 -18.33
N TYR A 6 13.84 10.24 -17.61
CA TYR A 6 12.53 9.73 -17.18
C TYR A 6 11.61 9.32 -18.33
N GLN A 7 11.70 9.97 -19.49
CA GLN A 7 10.78 9.71 -20.62
C GLN A 7 10.91 8.29 -21.12
N GLN A 8 12.15 7.77 -21.22
CA GLN A 8 12.43 6.38 -21.60
C GLN A 8 11.76 5.36 -20.66
N TRP A 9 11.62 5.70 -19.39
CA TRP A 9 11.06 4.83 -18.36
C TRP A 9 9.54 4.96 -18.20
N LEU A 10 8.92 5.90 -18.93
CA LEU A 10 7.46 6.01 -19.07
C LEU A 10 6.95 5.29 -20.33
N GLU A 11 7.82 5.01 -21.29
CA GLU A 11 7.48 4.21 -22.45
C GLU A 11 7.19 2.74 -22.07
N PRO A 12 6.36 2.01 -22.84
CA PRO A 12 6.01 0.63 -22.55
C PRO A 12 7.21 -0.30 -22.34
N ASP A 13 8.28 -0.14 -23.14
CA ASP A 13 9.49 -0.95 -23.03
C ASP A 13 10.26 -0.68 -21.73
N GLY A 14 10.34 0.58 -21.31
CA GLY A 14 10.97 0.97 -20.05
C GLY A 14 10.19 0.45 -18.84
N LEU A 15 8.86 0.55 -18.89
CA LEU A 15 7.98 -0.03 -17.87
C LEU A 15 8.14 -1.56 -17.83
N LEU A 16 8.22 -2.23 -18.99
CA LEU A 16 8.42 -3.68 -19.07
C LEU A 16 9.74 -4.12 -18.41
N LEU A 17 10.82 -3.35 -18.57
CA LEU A 17 12.10 -3.62 -17.91
C LEU A 17 12.02 -3.43 -16.39
N ILE A 18 11.42 -2.34 -15.93
CA ILE A 18 11.22 -2.07 -14.49
C ILE A 18 10.38 -3.18 -13.86
N GLU A 19 9.32 -3.59 -14.55
CA GLU A 19 8.48 -4.70 -14.15
C GLU A 19 9.24 -6.04 -14.14
N GLY A 20 10.11 -6.28 -15.12
CA GLY A 20 10.95 -7.47 -15.19
C GLY A 20 11.87 -7.56 -13.96
N TRP A 21 12.60 -6.48 -13.67
CA TRP A 21 13.47 -6.43 -12.50
C TRP A 21 12.72 -6.55 -11.16
N ALA A 22 11.54 -5.95 -11.06
CA ALA A 22 10.69 -6.11 -9.88
C ALA A 22 10.22 -7.56 -9.70
N ARG A 23 9.93 -8.29 -10.80
CA ARG A 23 9.62 -9.72 -10.78
C ARG A 23 10.82 -10.57 -10.37
N ASP A 24 12.01 -10.19 -10.81
CA ASP A 24 13.24 -10.91 -10.47
C ASP A 24 13.67 -10.66 -9.00
N GLY A 25 12.89 -9.89 -8.24
CA GLY A 25 13.13 -9.60 -6.82
C GLY A 25 14.23 -8.56 -6.58
N LEU A 26 14.59 -7.75 -7.58
CA LEU A 26 15.61 -6.73 -7.41
C LEU A 26 15.13 -5.63 -6.45
N THR A 27 16.04 -5.20 -5.58
CA THR A 27 15.83 -4.05 -4.71
C THR A 27 15.74 -2.76 -5.52
N GLU A 28 15.03 -1.75 -5.01
CA GLU A 28 14.94 -0.44 -5.66
C GLU A 28 16.33 0.18 -5.91
N LYS A 29 17.32 -0.12 -5.05
CA LYS A 29 18.72 0.30 -5.23
C LYS A 29 19.39 -0.36 -6.45
N GLN A 30 19.12 -1.64 -6.70
CA GLN A 30 19.62 -2.36 -7.88
C GLN A 30 18.91 -1.89 -9.15
N ILE A 31 17.60 -1.66 -9.08
CA ILE A 31 16.82 -1.09 -10.17
C ILE A 31 17.34 0.30 -10.56
N CYS A 32 17.61 1.17 -9.56
CA CYS A 32 18.24 2.48 -9.79
C CYS A 32 19.58 2.37 -10.52
N LYS A 33 20.39 1.38 -10.15
CA LYS A 33 21.68 1.12 -10.80
C LYS A 33 21.50 0.70 -12.26
N ASN A 34 20.52 -0.15 -12.56
CA ASN A 34 20.20 -0.56 -13.93
C ASN A 34 19.64 0.60 -14.78
N MET A 35 18.92 1.53 -14.13
CA MET A 35 18.38 2.73 -14.77
C MET A 35 19.38 3.89 -14.88
N ASP A 36 20.57 3.75 -14.28
CA ASP A 36 21.59 4.80 -14.17
C ASP A 36 21.04 6.11 -13.53
N ILE A 37 20.33 5.95 -12.42
CA ILE A 37 19.77 7.03 -11.59
C ILE A 37 20.07 6.82 -10.11
N SER A 38 19.88 7.87 -9.29
CA SER A 38 19.97 7.77 -7.84
C SER A 38 18.63 7.33 -7.22
N ASN A 39 18.67 6.83 -5.98
CA ASN A 39 17.45 6.49 -5.22
C ASN A 39 16.55 7.71 -4.97
N SER A 40 17.12 8.90 -4.81
CA SER A 40 16.34 10.13 -4.65
C SER A 40 15.57 10.46 -5.93
N THR A 41 16.21 10.32 -7.09
CA THR A 41 15.55 10.49 -8.40
C THR A 41 14.43 9.48 -8.60
N LEU A 42 14.63 8.20 -8.29
CA LEU A 42 13.56 7.21 -8.37
C LEU A 42 12.41 7.54 -7.42
N SER A 43 12.70 8.02 -6.21
CA SER A 43 11.67 8.42 -5.23
C SER A 43 10.82 9.57 -5.74
N GLU A 44 11.44 10.59 -6.35
CA GLU A 44 10.72 11.68 -7.01
C GLU A 44 9.88 11.20 -8.19
N TRP A 45 10.41 10.28 -9.01
CA TRP A 45 9.70 9.77 -10.17
C TRP A 45 8.49 8.92 -9.77
N LYS A 46 8.57 8.14 -8.69
CA LYS A 46 7.42 7.42 -8.14
C LYS A 46 6.29 8.37 -7.71
N LEU A 47 6.64 9.56 -7.21
CA LEU A 47 5.66 10.58 -6.81
C LEU A 47 5.05 11.30 -8.02
N LYS A 48 5.90 11.68 -8.99
CA LYS A 48 5.51 12.43 -10.20
C LYS A 48 4.80 11.56 -11.23
N TYR A 49 5.14 10.28 -11.32
CA TYR A 49 4.63 9.34 -12.32
C TYR A 49 4.14 8.04 -11.65
N PRO A 50 2.85 7.98 -11.28
CA PRO A 50 2.27 6.82 -10.60
C PRO A 50 2.46 5.50 -11.34
N VAL A 51 2.54 5.53 -12.68
CA VAL A 51 2.77 4.34 -13.53
C VAL A 51 4.07 3.59 -13.19
N ILE A 52 5.14 4.30 -12.84
CA ILE A 52 6.41 3.68 -12.40
C ILE A 52 6.23 3.01 -11.04
N SER A 53 5.46 3.64 -10.13
CA SER A 53 5.14 3.09 -8.82
C SER A 53 4.28 1.82 -8.95
N GLU A 54 3.31 1.81 -9.86
CA GLU A 54 2.46 0.65 -10.14
C GLU A 54 3.25 -0.51 -10.74
N ALA A 55 4.12 -0.23 -11.72
CA ALA A 55 5.02 -1.24 -12.31
C ALA A 55 5.88 -1.94 -11.23
N LEU A 56 6.37 -1.18 -10.25
CA LEU A 56 7.13 -1.70 -9.12
C LEU A 56 6.27 -2.44 -8.08
N LYS A 57 5.01 -2.07 -7.89
CA LYS A 57 4.11 -2.68 -6.89
C LYS A 57 3.47 -3.98 -7.37
N ARG A 58 2.94 -3.99 -8.59
CA ARG A 58 2.11 -5.07 -9.13
C ARG A 58 2.79 -6.44 -9.14
N LYS A 59 4.12 -6.48 -9.18
CA LYS A 59 4.90 -7.73 -9.25
C LYS A 59 5.59 -8.13 -7.95
N LYS A 60 5.73 -7.23 -6.96
CA LYS A 60 6.15 -7.61 -5.60
C LYS A 60 5.19 -8.64 -5.02
N GLU A 61 3.87 -8.47 -5.22
CA GLU A 61 2.88 -9.44 -4.76
C GLU A 61 3.04 -10.85 -5.33
N ILE A 62 3.55 -11.00 -6.56
CA ILE A 62 3.73 -12.32 -7.18
C ILE A 62 4.96 -13.00 -6.58
N VAL A 63 6.06 -12.27 -6.47
CA VAL A 63 7.29 -12.76 -5.84
C VAL A 63 7.06 -13.09 -4.37
N ASP A 64 6.35 -12.22 -3.65
CA ASP A 64 5.97 -12.44 -2.26
C ASP A 64 5.12 -13.72 -2.14
N LYS A 65 4.14 -13.95 -3.03
CA LYS A 65 3.36 -15.20 -3.07
C LYS A 65 4.22 -16.43 -3.39
N GLU A 66 5.20 -16.33 -4.27
CA GLU A 66 6.13 -17.42 -4.58
C GLU A 66 7.02 -17.77 -3.38
N VAL A 67 7.53 -16.75 -2.70
CA VAL A 67 8.30 -16.90 -1.45
C VAL A 67 7.43 -17.48 -0.35
N GLU A 68 6.18 -17.03 -0.20
CA GLU A 68 5.22 -17.59 0.75
C GLU A 68 4.95 -19.08 0.46
N ASN A 69 4.76 -19.46 -0.80
CA ASN A 69 4.57 -20.84 -1.20
C ASN A 69 5.81 -21.70 -0.95
N ALA A 70 7.01 -21.17 -1.22
CA ALA A 70 8.27 -21.85 -0.93
C ALA A 70 8.49 -22.01 0.59
N LEU A 71 8.19 -20.97 1.37
CA LEU A 71 8.26 -20.98 2.82
C LEU A 71 7.28 -22.00 3.41
N LEU A 72 6.06 -22.08 2.87
CA LEU A 72 5.07 -23.07 3.28
C LEU A 72 5.55 -24.50 2.98
N LYS A 73 6.09 -24.77 1.79
CA LYS A 73 6.68 -26.07 1.45
C LYS A 73 7.83 -26.42 2.40
N SER A 74 8.72 -25.48 2.68
CA SER A 74 9.82 -25.65 3.63
C SER A 74 9.32 -25.92 5.05
N ALA A 75 8.28 -25.21 5.50
CA ALA A 75 7.68 -25.38 6.81
C ALA A 75 6.97 -26.72 6.98
N MET A 76 6.41 -27.31 5.91
CA MET A 76 5.76 -28.62 5.94
C MET A 76 6.74 -29.78 5.73
N GLY A 77 7.90 -29.51 5.14
CA GLY A 77 8.76 -30.54 4.56
C GLY A 77 8.22 -31.01 3.21
N PHE A 78 9.12 -31.39 2.31
CA PHE A 78 8.73 -31.83 0.97
C PHE A 78 9.72 -32.87 0.41
N PHE A 79 9.23 -33.70 -0.50
CA PHE A 79 10.09 -34.59 -1.27
C PHE A 79 10.61 -33.88 -2.51
N TYR A 80 11.89 -34.07 -2.82
CA TYR A 80 12.49 -33.60 -4.07
C TYR A 80 13.32 -34.71 -4.71
N GLU A 81 13.45 -34.65 -6.03
CA GLU A 81 14.31 -35.56 -6.78
C GLU A 81 15.63 -34.87 -7.06
N GLU A 82 16.73 -35.50 -6.64
CA GLU A 82 18.08 -35.06 -6.96
C GLU A 82 18.65 -35.99 -8.04
N GLU A 83 19.20 -35.42 -9.10
CA GLU A 83 19.94 -36.18 -10.11
C GLU A 83 21.38 -36.35 -9.65
N VAL A 84 21.73 -37.56 -9.23
CA VAL A 84 23.07 -37.91 -8.81
C VAL A 84 23.78 -38.62 -9.96
N ILE A 85 24.99 -38.16 -10.26
CA ILE A 85 25.86 -38.79 -11.24
C ILE A 85 26.46 -40.04 -10.61
N VAL A 86 26.10 -41.22 -11.14
CA VAL A 86 26.63 -42.51 -10.66
C VAL A 86 27.50 -43.11 -11.77
N LYS A 87 28.72 -43.52 -11.42
CA LYS A 87 29.56 -44.34 -12.31
C LYS A 87 29.09 -45.78 -12.22
N VAL A 88 28.62 -46.32 -13.34
CA VAL A 88 28.19 -47.72 -13.46
C VAL A 88 29.26 -48.46 -14.27
N LYS A 89 29.66 -49.63 -13.79
CA LYS A 89 30.55 -50.54 -14.54
C LYS A 89 29.71 -51.53 -15.31
N ASP A 90 29.96 -51.64 -16.61
CA ASP A 90 29.43 -52.73 -17.41
C ASP A 90 30.08 -54.06 -17.05
N LYS A 91 29.44 -55.16 -17.46
CA LYS A 91 29.96 -56.53 -17.29
C LYS A 91 31.33 -56.75 -17.96
N GLU A 92 31.73 -55.86 -18.86
CA GLU A 92 33.02 -55.86 -19.57
C GLU A 92 34.07 -54.93 -18.93
N GLY A 93 33.78 -54.33 -17.77
CA GLY A 93 34.73 -53.50 -17.03
C GLY A 93 34.85 -52.05 -17.49
N ASN A 94 34.10 -51.64 -18.52
CA ASN A 94 34.02 -50.26 -18.97
C ASN A 94 33.17 -49.41 -18.00
N GLU A 95 33.69 -48.25 -17.57
CA GLU A 95 32.98 -47.30 -16.72
C GLU A 95 32.19 -46.31 -17.59
N HIS A 96 30.87 -46.27 -17.43
CA HIS A 96 30.02 -45.25 -18.04
C HIS A 96 29.26 -44.46 -16.96
N VAL A 97 29.04 -43.17 -17.23
CA VAL A 97 28.43 -42.23 -16.29
C VAL A 97 26.92 -42.14 -16.57
N THR A 98 26.09 -42.47 -15.59
CA THR A 98 24.62 -42.41 -15.72
C THR A 98 24.01 -41.45 -14.68
N LEU A 99 23.00 -40.69 -15.11
CA LEU A 99 22.19 -39.84 -14.23
C LEU A 99 21.12 -40.69 -13.52
N LYS A 100 21.14 -40.73 -12.19
CA LYS A 100 20.13 -41.43 -11.38
C LYS A 100 19.30 -40.41 -10.60
N LYS A 101 17.98 -40.46 -10.76
CA LYS A 101 17.03 -39.68 -9.94
C LYS A 101 16.87 -40.36 -8.58
N VAL A 102 17.23 -39.65 -7.51
CA VAL A 102 17.09 -40.12 -6.13
C VAL A 102 16.06 -39.23 -5.42
N LYS A 103 14.99 -39.84 -4.91
CA LYS A 103 13.99 -39.14 -4.11
C LYS A 103 14.51 -38.91 -2.69
N ARG A 104 14.70 -37.65 -2.31
CA ARG A 104 15.07 -37.23 -0.96
C ARG A 104 13.91 -36.52 -0.26
N TYR A 105 13.93 -36.54 1.07
CA TYR A 105 12.96 -35.83 1.89
C TYR A 105 13.66 -34.68 2.60
N GLU A 106 13.22 -33.45 2.32
CA GLU A 106 13.61 -32.28 3.08
C GLU A 106 12.76 -32.20 4.34
N LYS A 107 13.42 -32.22 5.50
CA LYS A 107 12.71 -32.17 6.78
C LYS A 107 12.02 -30.81 6.95
N PRO A 108 10.87 -30.78 7.65
CA PRO A 108 10.19 -29.53 7.96
C PRO A 108 11.12 -28.56 8.69
N ASN A 109 11.21 -27.32 8.20
CA ASN A 109 12.04 -26.29 8.81
C ASN A 109 11.31 -25.68 10.02
N SER A 110 11.79 -26.00 11.23
CA SER A 110 11.23 -25.51 12.49
C SER A 110 11.24 -23.99 12.62
N THR A 111 12.23 -23.30 12.03
CA THR A 111 12.31 -21.84 12.04
C THR A 111 11.19 -21.24 11.18
N ALA A 112 10.96 -21.79 9.99
CA ALA A 112 9.85 -21.38 9.12
C ALA A 112 8.50 -21.60 9.80
N GLN A 113 8.32 -22.72 10.51
CA GLN A 113 7.14 -23.00 11.32
C GLN A 113 6.94 -21.97 12.46
N ILE A 114 8.00 -21.64 13.20
CA ILE A 114 7.96 -20.64 14.29
C ILE A 114 7.55 -19.27 13.75
N PHE A 115 8.16 -18.82 12.64
CA PHE A 115 7.78 -17.54 12.02
C PHE A 115 6.33 -17.54 11.53
N TRP A 116 5.88 -18.64 10.92
CA TRP A 116 4.49 -18.78 10.49
C TRP A 116 3.50 -18.68 11.66
N LEU A 117 3.75 -19.40 12.74
CA LEU A 117 2.93 -19.39 13.95
C LEU A 117 2.93 -18.01 14.61
N LYS A 118 4.08 -17.36 14.71
CA LYS A 118 4.19 -15.99 15.26
C LYS A 118 3.46 -14.95 14.40
N ASN A 119 3.38 -15.12 13.09
CA ASN A 119 2.73 -14.14 12.21
C ASN A 119 1.22 -14.36 12.08
N ARG A 120 0.75 -15.61 11.99
CA ARG A 120 -0.68 -15.95 11.82
C ARG A 120 -1.44 -16.30 13.09
N GLN A 121 -0.76 -16.84 14.10
CA GLN A 121 -1.33 -17.19 15.40
C GLN A 121 -0.69 -16.35 16.51
N LYS A 122 -0.56 -15.03 16.26
CA LYS A 122 0.02 -14.04 17.19
C LYS A 122 -0.50 -14.19 18.61
N GLN A 123 -1.82 -14.32 18.75
CA GLN A 123 -2.52 -14.43 20.03
C GLN A 123 -2.12 -15.68 20.83
N SER A 124 -1.75 -16.78 20.15
CA SER A 124 -1.37 -18.03 20.80
C SER A 124 0.14 -18.17 21.02
N TRP A 125 0.97 -17.63 20.11
CA TRP A 125 2.40 -17.96 20.00
C TRP A 125 3.36 -16.78 20.22
N ASN A 126 2.88 -15.56 20.47
CA ASN A 126 3.78 -14.49 20.85
C ASN A 126 4.15 -14.60 22.33
N SER A 127 5.44 -14.71 22.63
CA SER A 127 5.94 -14.90 24.02
C SER A 127 5.69 -13.70 24.93
N ASN A 128 5.30 -12.55 24.37
CA ASN A 128 4.89 -11.33 25.10
C ASN A 128 3.41 -11.02 24.80
N LYS A 129 2.48 -11.91 25.17
CA LYS A 129 1.04 -11.66 25.00
C LYS A 129 0.62 -10.36 25.68
N ASP A 130 1.09 -10.14 26.90
CA ASP A 130 0.80 -8.95 27.70
C ASP A 130 1.16 -7.64 26.96
N LYS A 131 2.31 -7.60 26.26
CA LYS A 131 2.74 -6.39 25.52
C LYS A 131 1.96 -6.17 24.22
N LEU A 132 1.40 -7.23 23.62
CA LEU A 132 0.52 -7.08 22.47
C LEU A 132 -0.83 -6.52 22.92
N ASP A 133 -1.38 -7.08 23.99
CA ASP A 133 -2.66 -6.64 24.55
C ASP A 133 -2.57 -5.19 25.04
N GLU A 134 -1.48 -4.80 25.70
CA GLU A 134 -1.22 -3.39 26.07
C GLU A 134 -1.20 -2.47 24.85
N LYS A 135 -0.50 -2.85 23.77
CA LYS A 135 -0.45 -2.05 22.54
C LYS A 135 -1.80 -1.98 21.84
N GLU A 136 -2.56 -3.06 21.81
CA GLU A 136 -3.90 -3.09 21.23
C GLU A 136 -4.87 -2.23 22.05
N GLN A 137 -4.75 -2.26 23.38
CA GLN A 137 -5.49 -1.38 24.28
C GLN A 137 -5.11 0.09 24.06
N ASP A 138 -3.83 0.42 23.99
CA ASP A 138 -3.33 1.78 23.70
C ASP A 138 -3.85 2.30 22.36
N ILE A 139 -3.82 1.47 21.30
CA ILE A 139 -4.35 1.84 19.99
C ILE A 139 -5.86 2.08 20.07
N ARG A 140 -6.59 1.27 20.85
CA ARG A 140 -8.04 1.42 21.05
C ARG A 140 -8.37 2.70 21.81
N ILE A 141 -7.62 3.01 22.86
CA ILE A 141 -7.76 4.26 23.63
C ILE A 141 -7.49 5.45 22.71
N LYS A 142 -6.37 5.46 21.97
CA LYS A 142 -6.06 6.53 21.00
C LYS A 142 -7.14 6.70 19.94
N HIS A 143 -7.71 5.61 19.41
CA HIS A 143 -8.83 5.71 18.47
C HIS A 143 -10.06 6.35 19.10
N SER A 144 -10.38 6.00 20.35
CA SER A 144 -11.51 6.61 21.07
C SER A 144 -11.28 8.11 21.33
N GLU A 145 -10.06 8.52 21.70
CA GLU A 145 -9.70 9.93 21.87
C GLU A 145 -9.79 10.73 20.57
N ILE A 146 -9.29 10.16 19.46
CA ILE A 146 -9.40 10.78 18.14
C ILE A 146 -10.87 10.98 17.75
N LYS A 147 -11.70 9.96 18.01
CA LYS A 147 -13.14 10.02 17.71
C LYS A 147 -13.83 11.12 18.51
N LEU A 148 -13.55 11.23 19.81
CA LEU A 148 -14.10 12.27 20.67
C LEU A 148 -13.69 13.66 20.19
N LYS A 149 -12.40 13.87 19.89
CA LYS A 149 -11.93 15.16 19.34
C LYS A 149 -12.60 15.51 18.02
N GLN A 150 -12.85 14.52 17.18
CA GLN A 150 -13.51 14.74 15.89
C GLN A 150 -14.98 15.11 16.08
N GLU A 151 -15.67 14.50 17.06
CA GLU A 151 -17.02 14.89 17.46
C GLU A 151 -17.03 16.32 18.03
N GLU A 152 -16.10 16.69 18.89
CA GLU A 152 -15.96 18.06 19.43
C GLU A 152 -15.80 19.09 18.30
N ILE A 153 -14.84 18.88 17.39
CA ILE A 153 -14.61 19.76 16.24
C ILE A 153 -15.87 19.88 15.37
N ASN A 154 -16.58 18.77 15.13
CA ASN A 154 -17.83 18.80 14.36
C ASN A 154 -18.91 19.63 15.07
N THR A 155 -19.03 19.53 16.40
CA THR A 155 -20.00 20.35 17.14
C THR A 155 -19.65 21.84 17.10
N GLU A 156 -18.37 22.21 17.18
CA GLU A 156 -17.92 23.59 17.05
C GLU A 156 -18.19 24.14 15.65
N LEU A 157 -17.90 23.35 14.61
CA LEU A 157 -18.23 23.71 13.21
C LEU A 157 -19.72 23.94 13.02
N ILE A 158 -20.58 23.10 13.60
CA ILE A 158 -22.05 23.26 13.53
C ILE A 158 -22.47 24.56 14.21
N LYS A 159 -21.94 24.86 15.40
CA LYS A 159 -22.24 26.11 16.12
C LYS A 159 -21.84 27.33 15.29
N ALA A 160 -20.61 27.37 14.78
CA ALA A 160 -20.11 28.47 13.97
C ALA A 160 -20.95 28.68 12.69
N ASN A 161 -21.33 27.60 12.00
CA ASN A 161 -22.20 27.69 10.82
C ASN A 161 -23.60 28.20 11.16
N THR A 162 -24.13 27.82 12.33
CA THR A 162 -25.43 28.29 12.81
C THR A 162 -25.40 29.80 13.10
N GLU A 163 -24.35 30.28 13.76
CA GLU A 163 -24.13 31.72 14.02
C GLU A 163 -23.99 32.51 12.72
N LEU A 164 -23.17 32.02 11.78
CA LEU A 164 -23.01 32.64 10.47
C LEU A 164 -24.35 32.73 9.72
N THR A 165 -25.19 31.71 9.83
CA THR A 165 -26.52 31.68 9.20
C THR A 165 -27.43 32.72 9.84
N LYS A 166 -27.45 32.83 11.17
CA LYS A 166 -28.22 33.86 11.90
C LYS A 166 -27.83 35.27 11.48
N VAL A 167 -26.53 35.58 11.42
CA VAL A 167 -26.04 36.89 11.00
C VAL A 167 -26.46 37.21 9.55
N LYS A 168 -26.38 36.21 8.65
CA LYS A 168 -26.84 36.37 7.27
C LYS A 168 -28.34 36.63 7.19
N THR A 169 -29.16 35.90 7.97
CA THR A 169 -30.61 36.10 7.98
C THR A 169 -31.00 37.46 8.57
N ASP A 170 -30.34 37.91 9.64
CA ASP A 170 -30.60 39.21 10.26
C ASP A 170 -30.28 40.36 9.29
N LYS A 171 -29.17 40.23 8.54
CA LYS A 171 -28.82 41.21 7.50
C LYS A 171 -29.81 41.23 6.34
N LEU A 172 -30.28 40.06 5.89
CA LEU A 172 -31.30 39.97 4.84
C LEU A 172 -32.64 40.56 5.29
N ARG A 173 -33.01 40.35 6.56
CA ARG A 173 -34.23 40.94 7.13
C ARG A 173 -34.16 42.46 7.15
N GLY A 174 -33.05 43.05 7.61
CA GLY A 174 -32.88 44.51 7.58
C GLY A 174 -32.97 45.11 6.17
N ILE A 175 -32.41 44.43 5.16
CA ILE A 175 -32.55 44.85 3.75
C ILE A 175 -34.01 44.73 3.28
N SER A 176 -34.73 43.68 3.69
CA SER A 176 -36.15 43.52 3.36
C SER A 176 -36.99 44.64 3.97
N ASP A 177 -36.75 44.98 5.23
CA ASP A 177 -37.44 46.05 5.94
C ASP A 177 -37.18 47.42 5.23
N GLU A 178 -35.95 47.69 4.80
CA GLU A 178 -35.60 48.89 4.01
C GLU A 178 -36.29 48.93 2.63
N ILE A 179 -36.49 47.77 1.98
CA ILE A 179 -37.22 47.70 0.70
C ILE A 179 -38.71 47.98 0.91
N GLU A 180 -39.32 47.43 1.96
CA GLU A 180 -40.73 47.65 2.30
C GLU A 180 -41.00 49.14 2.60
N ASP A 181 -40.11 49.80 3.36
CA ASP A 181 -40.17 51.25 3.60
C ASP A 181 -40.10 52.07 2.29
N LEU A 182 -39.30 51.62 1.31
CA LEU A 182 -39.19 52.26 0.00
C LEU A 182 -40.43 52.03 -0.88
N GLU A 183 -41.01 50.83 -0.86
CA GLU A 183 -42.26 50.50 -1.58
C GLU A 183 -43.46 51.28 -1.03
N ASP A 184 -43.54 51.46 0.29
CA ASP A 184 -44.55 52.29 0.95
C ASP A 184 -44.43 53.77 0.56
N LEU A 185 -43.19 54.29 0.47
CA LEU A 185 -42.90 55.63 -0.02
C LEU A 185 -43.29 55.79 -1.50
N GLU A 186 -42.95 54.82 -2.35
CA GLU A 186 -43.29 54.83 -3.77
C GLU A 186 -44.82 54.83 -3.97
N THR A 187 -45.54 53.97 -3.24
CA THR A 187 -47.01 53.91 -3.24
C THR A 187 -47.61 55.25 -2.82
N ARG A 188 -47.00 55.95 -1.86
CA ARG A 188 -47.48 57.27 -1.41
C ARG A 188 -47.18 58.41 -2.39
N ILE A 189 -46.14 58.28 -3.21
CA ILE A 189 -45.77 59.29 -4.22
C ILE A 189 -46.57 59.09 -5.51
N TYR A 190 -46.73 57.84 -5.97
CA TYR A 190 -47.29 57.52 -7.29
C TYR A 190 -48.68 56.86 -7.25
N GLY A 191 -49.19 56.47 -6.08
CA GLY A 191 -50.48 55.79 -5.94
C GLY A 191 -51.74 56.66 -6.12
N ASP A 192 -51.59 57.98 -6.20
CA ASP A 192 -52.69 58.93 -6.44
C ASP A 192 -52.93 59.26 -7.93
N GLU A 193 -52.20 58.62 -8.88
CA GLU A 193 -52.31 58.91 -10.33
C GLU A 193 -53.20 57.94 -11.15
N ASN A 194 -54.22 57.29 -10.55
CA ASN A 194 -55.27 56.59 -11.31
C ASN A 194 -56.68 56.87 -10.80
#